data_AF-A0A7L2FCU7-F1
#
_entry.id   AF-A0A7L2FCU7-F1
#
_cell.length_a   1.000
_cell.length_b   1.000
_cell.length_c   1.000
_cell.angle_alpha   90.00
_cell.angle_beta   90.00
_cell.angle_gamma   90.00
#
_symmetry.space_group_name_H-M   'P 1'
#
loop_
_entity.id
_entity.type
_entity.pdbx_description
1 polymer ?
#
loop_
_entity_poly.entity_id
_entity_poly.type
_entity_poly.pdbx_seq_one_letter_code
_entity_poly.pdbx_strand_id
1 'polypeptide(L)'
;QLTEKLQDAENDSMAKIAELEKQLSQARRELEALREQLSPPRPPSPPSPQPQECYRLALERRLAELEEKGLVQILRGPDGDVAIEIVPVVIETPATPVVSGDTAATCAGIVAARGCPLPEGTPGTRHPLPSVGNPQPGRAPPAPP
;
A
#
# COMPACT_ATOMS: atom_id res chain seq x y z
N GLN A 1 -43.81 48.16 -26.18
CA GLN A 1 -44.83 47.10 -26.29
C GLN A 1 -44.27 45.68 -26.43
N LEU A 2 -43.72 45.22 -27.57
CA LEU A 2 -43.23 43.82 -27.65
C LEU A 2 -42.00 43.55 -26.75
N THR A 3 -40.97 44.39 -26.83
CA THR A 3 -39.76 44.30 -25.98
C THR A 3 -40.07 44.48 -24.49
N GLU A 4 -41.04 45.34 -24.19
CA GLU A 4 -41.54 45.64 -22.83
C GLU A 4 -42.22 44.41 -22.23
N LYS A 5 -43.16 43.77 -22.94
CA LYS A 5 -43.78 42.51 -22.51
C LYS A 5 -42.79 41.35 -22.37
N LEU A 6 -41.72 41.34 -23.18
CA LEU A 6 -40.64 40.36 -23.04
C LEU A 6 -39.85 40.59 -21.76
N GLN A 7 -39.47 41.84 -21.48
CA GLN A 7 -38.77 42.23 -20.26
C GLN A 7 -39.61 41.97 -19.00
N ASP A 8 -40.93 42.22 -19.04
CA ASP A 8 -41.85 41.88 -17.95
C ASP A 8 -41.84 40.37 -17.67
N ALA A 9 -41.93 39.53 -18.71
CA ALA A 9 -41.88 38.08 -18.57
C ALA A 9 -40.51 37.55 -18.09
N GLU A 10 -39.41 38.19 -18.49
CA GLU A 10 -38.06 37.90 -17.99
C GLU A 10 -37.94 38.28 -16.50
N ASN A 11 -38.47 39.43 -16.09
CA ASN A 11 -38.50 39.87 -14.69
C ASN A 11 -39.34 38.92 -13.82
N ASP A 12 -40.53 38.52 -14.28
CA ASP A 12 -41.39 37.54 -13.60
C ASP A 12 -40.68 36.18 -13.44
N SER A 13 -39.97 35.73 -14.48
CA SER A 13 -39.16 34.51 -14.44
C SER A 13 -38.04 34.62 -13.39
N MET A 14 -37.31 35.73 -13.37
CA MET A 14 -36.25 35.99 -12.39
C MET A 14 -36.78 36.06 -10.95
N ALA A 15 -37.91 36.73 -10.73
CA ALA A 15 -38.58 36.78 -9.43
C ALA A 15 -39.03 35.37 -8.99
N LYS A 16 -39.53 34.56 -9.92
CA LYS A 16 -39.93 33.18 -9.64
C LYS A 16 -38.74 32.27 -9.31
N ILE A 17 -37.61 32.43 -9.99
CA ILE A 17 -36.35 31.73 -9.69
C ILE A 17 -35.89 32.07 -8.27
N ALA A 18 -35.80 33.35 -7.92
CA ALA A 18 -35.34 33.79 -6.60
C ALA A 18 -36.24 33.27 -5.46
N GLU A 19 -37.56 33.25 -5.64
CA GLU A 19 -38.48 32.67 -4.66
C GLU A 19 -38.32 31.15 -4.53
N LEU A 20 -38.09 30.42 -5.63
CA LEU A 20 -37.80 28.97 -5.59
C LEU A 20 -36.45 28.67 -4.92
N GLU A 21 -35.41 29.46 -5.19
CA GLU A 21 -34.10 29.32 -4.53
C GLU A 21 -34.19 29.57 -3.02
N LYS A 22 -34.98 30.57 -2.61
CA LYS A 22 -35.30 30.84 -1.22
C LYS A 22 -36.07 29.69 -0.57
N GLN A 23 -37.07 29.13 -1.25
CA GLN A 23 -37.83 27.96 -0.77
C GLN A 23 -36.92 26.72 -0.61
N LEU A 24 -36.03 26.44 -1.57
CA LEU A 24 -35.06 25.34 -1.47
C LEU A 24 -34.05 25.56 -0.33
N SER A 25 -33.59 26.79 -0.13
CA SER A 25 -32.67 27.16 0.95
C SER A 25 -33.33 27.02 2.32
N GLN A 26 -34.60 27.43 2.43
CA GLN A 26 -35.40 27.29 3.64
C GLN A 26 -35.68 25.82 3.95
N ALA A 27 -36.14 25.03 2.98
CA ALA A 27 -36.41 23.60 3.15
C ALA A 27 -35.14 22.81 3.55
N ARG A 28 -33.96 23.18 3.01
CA ARG A 28 -32.68 22.61 3.45
C ARG A 28 -32.37 22.91 4.91
N ARG A 29 -32.56 24.17 5.35
CA ARG A 29 -32.36 24.58 6.74
C ARG A 29 -33.33 23.89 7.70
N GLU A 30 -34.60 23.73 7.31
CA GLU A 30 -35.60 23.01 8.10
C GLU A 30 -35.26 21.51 8.23
N LEU A 31 -34.82 20.87 7.13
CA LEU A 31 -34.33 19.49 7.17
C LEU A 31 -33.07 19.33 8.01
N GLU A 32 -32.15 20.30 8.00
CA GLU A 32 -30.96 20.31 8.84
C GLU A 32 -31.33 20.47 10.32
N ALA A 33 -32.16 21.44 10.67
CA ALA A 33 -32.65 21.64 12.03
C ALA A 33 -33.43 20.44 12.58
N LEU A 34 -34.21 19.74 11.74
CA LEU A 34 -34.92 18.52 12.15
C LEU A 34 -33.96 17.33 12.30
N ARG A 35 -32.93 17.24 11.43
CA ARG A 35 -31.85 16.25 11.57
C ARG A 35 -31.04 16.46 12.83
N GLU A 36 -30.74 17.70 13.23
CA GLU A 36 -30.05 17.99 14.48
C GLU A 36 -30.89 17.59 15.70
N GLN A 37 -32.18 17.92 15.71
CA GLN A 37 -33.12 17.53 16.78
C GLN A 37 -33.30 16.01 16.91
N LEU A 38 -33.27 15.28 15.80
CA LEU A 38 -33.40 13.82 15.79
C LEU A 38 -32.05 13.08 15.84
N SER A 39 -30.93 13.77 15.67
CA SER A 39 -29.61 13.14 15.71
C SER A 39 -29.31 12.72 17.15
N PRO A 40 -29.03 11.43 17.41
CA PRO A 40 -28.39 11.06 18.67
C PRO A 40 -27.03 11.78 18.77
N PRO A 41 -26.51 11.97 20.00
CA PRO A 41 -25.17 12.53 20.17
C PRO A 41 -24.17 11.69 19.37
N ARG A 42 -23.46 12.35 18.44
CA ARG A 42 -22.46 11.67 17.61
C ARG A 42 -21.39 11.08 18.55
N PRO A 43 -21.17 9.76 18.58
CA PRO A 43 -20.09 9.19 19.36
C PRO A 43 -18.77 9.80 18.89
N PRO A 44 -17.74 9.92 19.76
CA PRO A 44 -16.42 10.36 19.32
C PRO A 44 -16.00 9.50 18.13
N SER A 45 -15.49 10.14 17.07
CA SER A 45 -14.98 9.43 15.92
C SER A 45 -13.98 8.37 16.40
N PRO A 46 -14.13 7.09 16.00
CA PRO A 46 -13.20 6.07 16.44
C PRO A 46 -11.78 6.49 16.05
N PRO A 47 -10.75 6.15 16.87
CA PRO A 47 -9.39 6.43 16.50
C PRO A 47 -9.13 5.85 15.11
N SER A 48 -8.47 6.62 14.24
CA SER A 48 -7.98 6.08 12.97
C SER A 48 -7.11 4.86 13.30
N PRO A 49 -7.35 3.69 12.67
CA PRO A 49 -6.55 2.50 12.94
C PRO A 49 -5.07 2.85 12.76
N GLN A 50 -4.25 2.41 13.70
CA GLN A 50 -2.84 2.74 13.71
C GLN A 50 -2.22 2.24 12.39
N PRO A 51 -1.21 2.93 11.80
CA PRO A 51 -0.59 2.48 10.55
C PRO A 51 -0.10 1.02 10.59
N GLN A 52 0.28 0.55 11.78
CA GLN A 52 0.65 -0.84 12.06
C GLN A 52 -0.53 -1.83 11.99
N GLU A 53 -1.73 -1.45 12.44
CA GLU A 53 -2.95 -2.27 12.36
C GLU A 53 -3.40 -2.43 10.90
N CYS A 54 -3.36 -1.33 10.14
CA CYS A 54 -3.59 -1.36 8.69
C CYS A 54 -2.62 -2.31 7.98
N TYR A 55 -1.34 -2.30 8.36
CA TYR A 55 -0.33 -3.20 7.78
C TYR A 55 -0.56 -4.67 8.18
N ARG A 56 -0.94 -4.93 9.44
CA ARG A 56 -1.33 -6.27 9.91
C ARG A 56 -2.51 -6.84 9.14
N LEU A 57 -3.61 -6.09 9.02
CA LEU A 57 -4.81 -6.52 8.29
C LEU A 57 -4.52 -6.77 6.80
N ALA A 58 -3.66 -5.94 6.20
CA ALA A 58 -3.21 -6.14 4.82
C ALA A 58 -2.40 -7.43 4.66
N LEU A 59 -1.52 -7.76 5.62
CA LEU A 59 -0.75 -9.00 5.62
C LEU A 59 -1.65 -10.24 5.85
N GLU A 60 -2.55 -10.18 6.83
CA GLU A 60 -3.52 -11.24 7.13
C GLU A 60 -4.38 -11.56 5.89
N ARG A 61 -4.85 -10.54 5.18
CA ARG A 61 -5.54 -10.70 3.89
C ARG A 61 -4.64 -11.34 2.82
N ARG A 62 -3.39 -10.88 2.67
CA ARG A 62 -2.47 -11.44 1.65
C ARG A 62 -2.12 -12.89 1.92
N LEU A 63 -1.99 -13.29 3.18
CA LEU A 63 -1.77 -14.69 3.56
C LEU A 63 -2.97 -15.56 3.19
N ALA A 64 -4.20 -15.12 3.50
CA ALA A 64 -5.41 -15.82 3.07
C ALA A 64 -5.52 -15.93 1.53
N GLU A 65 -5.19 -14.86 0.78
CA GLU A 65 -5.16 -14.88 -0.69
C GLU A 65 -4.10 -15.81 -1.30
N LEU A 66 -3.07 -16.21 -0.54
CA LEU A 66 -2.05 -17.18 -0.97
C LEU A 66 -2.45 -18.62 -0.57
N GLU A 67 -3.10 -18.79 0.58
CA GLU A 67 -3.64 -20.07 1.05
C GLU A 67 -4.82 -20.54 0.17
N GLU A 68 -5.74 -19.64 -0.20
CA GLU A 68 -6.83 -19.94 -1.15
C GLU A 68 -6.32 -20.41 -2.53
N LYS A 69 -5.16 -19.90 -2.96
CA LYS A 69 -4.50 -20.30 -4.21
C LYS A 69 -3.69 -21.59 -4.09
N GLY A 70 -3.63 -22.20 -2.89
CA GLY A 70 -2.80 -23.36 -2.62
C GLY A 70 -1.29 -23.11 -2.80
N LEU A 71 -0.84 -21.86 -2.66
CA LEU A 71 0.58 -21.48 -2.78
C LEU A 71 1.33 -21.60 -1.45
N VAL A 72 0.59 -21.46 -0.35
CA VAL A 72 1.09 -21.67 1.02
C VAL A 72 0.04 -22.42 1.84
N GLN A 73 0.47 -23.05 2.93
CA GLN A 73 -0.42 -23.58 3.97
C GLN A 73 -0.07 -22.92 5.31
N ILE A 74 -1.07 -22.46 6.06
CA ILE A 74 -0.87 -21.72 7.31
C ILE A 74 -1.17 -22.61 8.51
N LEU A 75 -0.12 -23.08 9.18
CA LEU A 75 -0.23 -23.90 10.39
C LEU A 75 -0.25 -23.00 11.62
N ARG A 76 -1.37 -23.00 12.36
CA ARG A 76 -1.57 -22.19 13.57
C ARG A 76 -1.27 -23.02 14.81
N GLY A 77 -0.30 -22.59 15.60
CA GLY A 77 0.12 -23.22 16.85
C GLY A 77 -0.76 -22.85 18.05
N PRO A 78 -0.61 -23.56 19.19
CA PRO A 78 -1.44 -23.37 20.38
C PRO A 78 -1.24 -21.99 21.05
N ASP A 79 -0.02 -21.43 20.98
CA ASP A 79 0.34 -20.16 21.64
C ASP A 79 0.27 -18.94 20.70
N GLY A 80 -0.40 -19.07 19.54
CA GLY A 80 -0.49 -18.03 18.52
C GLY A 80 0.70 -17.97 17.56
N ASP A 81 1.64 -18.92 17.67
CA ASP A 81 2.68 -19.15 16.66
C ASP A 81 2.04 -19.47 15.29
N VAL A 82 2.68 -19.01 14.22
CA VAL A 82 2.23 -19.23 12.84
C VAL A 82 3.40 -19.74 12.00
N ALA A 83 3.29 -20.97 11.52
CA ALA A 83 4.19 -21.52 10.51
C ALA A 83 3.54 -21.41 9.13
N ILE A 84 4.35 -21.13 8.11
CA ILE A 84 3.90 -20.98 6.72
C ILE A 84 4.72 -21.98 5.89
N GLU A 85 4.06 -23.01 5.38
CA GLU A 85 4.65 -23.97 4.45
C GLU A 85 4.44 -23.48 3.01
N ILE A 86 5.48 -23.57 2.16
CA ILE A 86 5.42 -23.13 0.76
C ILE A 86 5.11 -24.35 -0.11
N VAL A 87 4.02 -24.30 -0.87
CA VAL A 87 3.59 -25.40 -1.73
C VAL A 87 4.28 -25.28 -3.09
N PRO A 88 4.99 -26.32 -3.58
CA PRO A 88 5.61 -26.30 -4.90
C PRO A 88 4.56 -26.24 -6.02
N VAL A 89 4.60 -25.19 -6.84
CA VAL A 89 3.75 -25.07 -8.04
C VAL A 89 4.45 -25.72 -9.22
N VAL A 90 3.89 -26.81 -9.74
CA VAL A 90 4.33 -27.39 -11.01
C VAL A 90 3.77 -26.53 -12.14
N ILE A 91 4.58 -25.61 -12.65
CA ILE A 91 4.26 -24.85 -13.87
C ILE A 91 4.63 -25.73 -15.06
N GLU A 92 3.64 -26.44 -15.62
CA GLU A 92 3.77 -27.11 -16.91
C GLU A 92 3.99 -26.07 -18.02
N THR A 93 5.26 -25.71 -18.21
CA THR A 93 5.70 -24.94 -19.37
C THR A 93 5.64 -25.88 -20.57
N PRO A 94 4.88 -25.58 -21.64
CA PRO A 94 4.79 -26.45 -22.81
C PRO A 94 6.10 -26.44 -23.59
N ALA A 95 7.06 -27.24 -23.13
CA ALA A 95 8.35 -27.43 -23.75
C ALA A 95 8.22 -28.44 -24.90
N THR A 96 8.51 -27.98 -26.12
CA THR A 96 8.74 -28.85 -27.27
C THR A 96 9.87 -29.85 -26.96
N PRO A 97 9.73 -31.14 -27.31
CA PRO A 97 10.61 -32.17 -26.78
C PRO A 97 12.02 -32.12 -27.38
N VAL A 98 13.03 -32.04 -26.50
CA VAL A 98 14.41 -32.47 -26.79
C VAL A 98 14.79 -33.49 -25.71
N VAL A 99 15.46 -34.57 -26.12
CA VAL A 99 15.42 -35.86 -25.41
C VAL A 99 16.61 -36.07 -24.44
N SER A 100 16.38 -36.96 -23.47
CA SER A 100 17.37 -37.68 -22.63
C SER A 100 18.18 -36.92 -21.57
N GLY A 101 18.20 -37.51 -20.37
CA GLY A 101 19.13 -37.20 -19.27
C GLY A 101 18.61 -37.73 -17.94
N ASP A 102 19.11 -38.88 -17.49
CA ASP A 102 18.61 -39.60 -16.31
C ASP A 102 19.28 -39.14 -14.99
N THR A 103 18.68 -39.54 -13.87
CA THR A 103 19.22 -39.63 -12.49
C THR A 103 19.47 -38.39 -11.62
N ALA A 104 19.32 -38.68 -10.32
CA ALA A 104 19.96 -38.09 -9.13
C ALA A 104 19.24 -36.93 -8.41
N ALA A 105 18.82 -37.23 -7.18
CA ALA A 105 18.38 -36.27 -6.18
C ALA A 105 19.51 -35.31 -5.77
N THR A 106 19.18 -34.06 -5.45
CA THR A 106 20.00 -33.17 -4.64
C THR A 106 19.12 -32.13 -3.96
N CYS A 107 19.15 -32.12 -2.63
CA CYS A 107 18.65 -31.01 -1.83
C CYS A 107 19.62 -29.82 -1.88
N ALA A 108 19.11 -28.64 -1.54
CA ALA A 108 19.80 -27.33 -1.47
C ALA A 108 19.93 -26.58 -2.81
N GLY A 109 19.26 -25.44 -2.86
CA GLY A 109 19.23 -24.52 -4.00
C GLY A 109 18.88 -23.10 -3.56
N ILE A 110 19.57 -22.56 -2.55
CA ILE A 110 19.56 -21.11 -2.32
C ILE A 110 20.35 -20.47 -3.46
N VAL A 111 19.65 -19.88 -4.44
CA VAL A 111 20.27 -19.09 -5.52
C VAL A 111 19.72 -17.66 -5.54
N ALA A 112 20.28 -16.87 -4.62
CA ALA A 112 20.53 -15.46 -4.86
C ALA A 112 22.00 -15.32 -5.35
N ALA A 113 22.37 -14.50 -6.32
CA ALA A 113 21.60 -13.68 -7.25
C ALA A 113 22.52 -13.16 -8.40
N ARG A 114 21.93 -12.60 -9.47
CA ARG A 114 22.46 -11.55 -10.38
C ARG A 114 23.85 -11.73 -11.03
N GLY A 115 23.92 -11.54 -12.36
CA GLY A 115 25.17 -11.11 -13.01
C GLY A 115 25.18 -11.28 -14.54
N CYS A 116 25.51 -10.21 -15.27
CA CYS A 116 25.85 -10.29 -16.69
C CYS A 116 27.23 -10.98 -16.89
N PRO A 117 27.50 -11.61 -18.04
CA PRO A 117 28.77 -12.31 -18.26
C PRO A 117 29.94 -11.32 -18.42
N LEU A 118 31.05 -11.63 -17.76
CA LEU A 118 32.34 -10.93 -17.88
C LEU A 118 33.35 -11.84 -18.61
N PRO A 119 34.10 -11.35 -19.61
CA PRO A 119 35.14 -12.14 -20.27
C PRO A 119 36.43 -12.18 -19.45
N GLU A 120 37.15 -13.30 -19.53
CA GLU A 120 38.46 -13.51 -18.88
C GLU A 120 39.58 -12.69 -19.53
N GLY A 121 40.58 -12.25 -18.74
CA GLY A 121 41.70 -11.48 -19.29
C GLY A 121 42.83 -11.08 -18.35
N THR A 122 43.80 -11.99 -18.17
CA THR A 122 45.22 -11.75 -17.80
C THR A 122 45.64 -11.22 -16.40
N PRO A 123 46.84 -11.58 -15.92
CA PRO A 123 47.30 -11.23 -14.57
C PRO A 123 48.29 -10.04 -14.52
N GLY A 124 48.13 -9.20 -13.49
CA GLY A 124 49.25 -8.56 -12.78
C GLY A 124 49.72 -7.18 -13.23
N THR A 125 49.45 -6.17 -12.40
CA THR A 125 50.42 -5.11 -12.08
C THR A 125 50.29 -4.71 -10.60
N ARG A 126 51.39 -4.65 -9.86
CA ARG A 126 51.42 -4.14 -8.47
C ARG A 126 51.44 -2.61 -8.50
N HIS A 127 50.81 -1.94 -7.54
CA HIS A 127 51.31 -0.70 -6.90
C HIS A 127 50.55 -0.45 -5.56
N PRO A 128 51.11 0.31 -4.59
CA PRO A 128 50.90 0.04 -3.15
C PRO A 128 49.76 0.83 -2.48
N LEU A 129 49.27 0.28 -1.35
CA LEU A 129 48.44 1.02 -0.39
C LEU A 129 49.28 2.06 0.39
N PRO A 130 48.73 3.25 0.70
CA PRO A 130 49.16 4.03 1.85
C PRO A 130 48.54 3.44 3.13
N SER A 131 49.39 3.02 4.06
CA SER A 131 48.99 2.54 5.39
C SER A 131 49.44 3.54 6.47
N VAL A 132 48.48 4.18 7.15
CA VAL A 132 48.54 4.85 8.47
C VAL A 132 47.07 5.15 8.84
N GLY A 133 46.54 4.91 10.05
CA GLY A 133 47.07 4.31 11.27
C GLY A 133 46.03 4.50 12.40
N ASN A 134 45.82 3.51 13.27
CA ASN A 134 44.97 3.61 14.45
C ASN A 134 45.85 4.09 15.63
N PRO A 135 45.51 5.14 16.41
CA PRO A 135 44.56 5.06 17.55
C PRO A 135 43.78 6.40 17.76
N GLN A 136 43.13 6.79 18.88
CA GLN A 136 42.86 6.29 20.25
C GLN A 136 41.41 6.66 20.65
N PRO A 137 40.78 6.04 21.68
CA PRO A 137 39.51 6.51 22.24
C PRO A 137 39.70 7.72 23.17
N GLY A 138 38.93 8.79 22.96
CA GLY A 138 38.57 9.75 24.02
C GLY A 138 38.77 11.25 23.73
N ARG A 139 37.67 12.01 23.79
CA ARG A 139 37.54 13.26 24.56
C ARG A 139 36.08 13.70 24.62
N ALA A 140 35.62 14.13 25.81
CA ALA A 140 34.31 14.74 25.99
C ALA A 140 34.29 16.21 25.51
N PRO A 141 33.14 16.76 25.09
CA PRO A 141 33.04 18.15 24.66
C PRO A 141 33.13 19.14 25.83
N PRO A 142 33.58 20.39 25.59
CA PRO A 142 33.61 21.45 26.60
C PRO A 142 32.22 22.04 26.89
N ALA A 143 32.06 22.62 28.07
CA ALA A 143 30.83 23.30 28.49
C ALA A 143 30.71 24.72 27.89
N PRO A 144 29.48 25.23 27.66
CA PRO A 144 29.22 26.56 27.10
C PRO A 144 29.45 27.72 28.12
N PRO A 145 29.56 28.97 27.63
CA PRO A 145 29.78 30.17 28.45
C PRO A 145 28.55 30.64 29.24
#